data_AF-A0A1C6FRX4-F1
#
_entry.id   AF-A0A1C6FRX4-F1
#
_cell.length_a   1.000
_cell.length_b   1.000
_cell.length_c   1.000
_cell.angle_alpha   90.00
_cell.angle_beta   90.00
_cell.angle_gamma   90.00
#
_symmetry.space_group_name_H-M   'P 1'
#
loop_
_entity.id
_entity.type
_entity.pdbx_description
1 polymer ?
#
loop_
_entity_poly.entity_id
_entity_poly.type
_entity_poly.pdbx_seq_one_letter_code
_entity_poly.pdbx_strand_id
1 'polypeptide(L)'
;MRKANALSAAALKYGGEHIEAGMTTWELDKLIYDFIVKHGGIPNFKGLYGFPGTACISLNDTIIHGIPSHDIVIRPGDIVSIDTGAKIDGFNGDNACTYAVGKVDLEAQRVPGMTIAIEPMICQYDCKITQSKDGWTVKTKDGGLAAHFEHSNAILKDHTEIMTRFWDDPDFDPEKFSLK
;
A
#
# COMPACT_ATOMS: atom_id res chain seq x y z
N MET A 1 7.42 -0.95 16.46
CA MET A 1 6.91 -0.28 15.24
C MET A 1 7.95 -0.15 14.13
N ARG A 2 9.01 0.67 14.24
CA ARG A 2 9.98 0.89 13.13
C ARG A 2 10.56 -0.41 12.54
N LYS A 3 11.01 -1.34 13.38
CA LYS A 3 11.56 -2.63 12.96
C LYS A 3 10.53 -3.50 12.21
N ALA A 4 9.27 -3.51 12.66
CA ALA A 4 8.19 -4.27 12.02
C ALA A 4 7.85 -3.70 10.63
N ASN A 5 7.73 -2.38 10.52
CA ASN A 5 7.54 -1.72 9.23
C ASN A 5 8.74 -1.95 8.28
N ALA A 6 9.97 -1.89 8.78
CA ALA A 6 11.17 -2.14 7.97
C ALA A 6 11.20 -3.59 7.45
N LEU A 7 10.83 -4.57 8.27
CA LEU A 7 10.74 -5.98 7.86
C LEU A 7 9.63 -6.18 6.82
N SER A 8 8.45 -5.60 7.04
CA SER A 8 7.33 -5.69 6.11
C SER A 8 7.65 -5.03 4.76
N ALA A 9 8.27 -3.85 4.78
CA ALA A 9 8.79 -3.17 3.59
C ALA A 9 9.85 -4.00 2.85
N ALA A 10 10.77 -4.63 3.57
CA ALA A 10 11.78 -5.50 2.97
C ALA A 10 11.16 -6.75 2.33
N ALA A 11 10.13 -7.34 2.96
CA ALA A 11 9.41 -8.49 2.42
C ALA A 11 8.63 -8.13 1.15
N LEU A 12 7.93 -6.98 1.13
CA LEU A 12 7.26 -6.46 -0.06
C LEU A 12 8.24 -6.27 -1.21
N LYS A 13 9.35 -5.58 -0.94
CA LYS A 13 10.39 -5.34 -1.94
C LYS A 13 10.98 -6.64 -2.47
N TYR A 14 11.29 -7.59 -1.57
CA TYR A 14 11.80 -8.91 -1.95
C TYR A 14 10.81 -9.66 -2.84
N GLY A 15 9.52 -9.65 -2.50
CA GLY A 15 8.46 -10.22 -3.35
C GLY A 15 8.47 -9.58 -4.73
N GLY A 16 8.40 -8.25 -4.81
CA GLY A 16 8.40 -7.49 -6.06
C GLY A 16 9.62 -7.74 -6.95
N GLU A 17 10.82 -7.87 -6.36
CA GLU A 17 12.07 -8.17 -7.08
C GLU A 17 12.13 -9.61 -7.65
N HIS A 18 11.33 -10.52 -7.10
CA HIS A 18 11.29 -11.94 -7.52
C HIS A 18 9.98 -12.33 -8.23
N ILE A 19 9.16 -11.35 -8.63
CA ILE A 19 8.04 -11.64 -9.52
C ILE A 19 8.58 -12.04 -10.89
N GLU A 20 8.22 -13.25 -11.34
CA GLU A 20 8.58 -13.75 -12.65
C GLU A 20 7.34 -14.26 -13.39
N ALA A 21 7.25 -13.94 -14.69
CA ALA A 21 6.21 -14.52 -15.53
C ALA A 21 6.38 -16.04 -15.61
N GLY A 22 5.28 -16.77 -15.46
CA GLY A 22 5.24 -18.23 -15.43
C GLY A 22 5.18 -18.83 -14.02
N MET A 23 5.45 -18.04 -12.97
CA MET A 23 5.25 -18.51 -11.59
C MET A 23 3.79 -18.36 -11.15
N THR A 24 3.39 -19.17 -10.18
CA THR A 24 2.10 -19.09 -9.51
C THR A 24 2.11 -18.04 -8.40
N THR A 25 0.93 -17.49 -8.06
CA THR A 25 0.83 -16.59 -6.90
C THR A 25 1.17 -17.30 -5.59
N TRP A 26 0.96 -18.62 -5.50
CA TRP A 26 1.42 -19.41 -4.36
C TRP A 26 2.94 -19.47 -4.23
N GLU A 27 3.68 -19.63 -5.32
CA GLU A 27 5.15 -19.63 -5.30
C GLU A 27 5.69 -18.28 -4.81
N LEU A 28 5.07 -17.19 -5.25
CA LEU A 28 5.40 -15.85 -4.78
C LEU A 28 5.10 -15.65 -3.27
N ASP A 29 3.94 -16.12 -2.80
CA ASP A 29 3.61 -16.10 -1.36
C ASP A 29 4.62 -16.89 -0.52
N LYS A 30 5.05 -18.05 -1.04
CA LYS A 30 6.05 -18.88 -0.38
C LYS A 30 7.40 -18.16 -0.26
N LEU A 31 7.85 -17.45 -1.29
CA LEU A 31 9.07 -16.64 -1.23
C LEU A 31 8.99 -15.56 -0.14
N ILE A 32 7.84 -14.87 -0.06
CA ILE A 32 7.59 -13.85 0.95
C ILE A 32 7.55 -14.46 2.36
N TYR A 33 6.91 -15.62 2.52
CA TYR A 33 6.87 -16.36 3.78
C TYR A 33 8.28 -16.71 4.27
N ASP A 34 9.05 -17.37 3.40
CA ASP A 34 10.40 -17.82 3.71
C ASP A 34 11.29 -16.62 4.07
N PHE A 35 11.13 -15.49 3.38
CA PHE A 35 11.82 -14.24 3.70
C PHE A 35 11.46 -13.72 5.10
N ILE A 36 10.17 -13.57 5.43
CA ILE A 36 9.73 -13.03 6.72
C ILE A 36 10.25 -13.91 7.87
N VAL A 37 10.08 -15.23 7.76
CA VAL A 37 10.49 -16.19 8.80
C VAL A 37 12.01 -16.21 8.97
N LYS A 38 12.77 -16.20 7.87
CA LYS A 38 14.25 -16.16 7.90
C LYS A 38 14.78 -14.93 8.65
N HIS A 39 14.05 -13.82 8.63
CA HIS A 39 14.43 -12.59 9.33
C HIS A 39 13.78 -12.44 10.72
N GLY A 40 13.25 -13.53 11.28
CA GLY A 40 12.72 -13.60 12.64
C GLY A 40 11.33 -12.99 12.81
N GLY A 41 10.62 -12.73 11.70
CA GLY A 41 9.25 -12.24 11.72
C GLY A 41 8.21 -13.36 11.68
N ILE A 42 6.96 -12.96 11.93
CA ILE A 42 5.77 -13.79 11.77
C ILE A 42 4.86 -13.11 10.74
N PRO A 43 4.36 -13.81 9.71
CA PRO A 43 3.39 -13.25 8.78
C PRO A 43 2.08 -12.85 9.48
N ASN A 44 1.64 -11.60 9.34
CA ASN A 44 0.45 -11.09 10.04
C ASN A 44 -0.84 -11.68 9.50
N PHE A 45 -0.93 -11.84 8.18
CA PHE A 45 -2.17 -12.20 7.51
C PHE A 45 -2.46 -13.69 7.61
N LYS A 46 -1.42 -14.51 7.76
CA LYS A 46 -1.58 -15.97 7.81
C LYS A 46 -2.36 -16.40 9.05
N GLY A 47 -3.57 -16.89 8.84
CA GLY A 47 -4.53 -17.29 9.86
C GLY A 47 -5.41 -16.15 10.39
N LEU A 48 -5.15 -14.90 10.02
CA LEU A 48 -5.95 -13.75 10.44
C LEU A 48 -7.35 -13.85 9.82
N TYR A 49 -8.38 -13.97 10.68
CA TYR A 49 -9.77 -14.21 10.26
C TYR A 49 -9.95 -15.42 9.32
N GLY A 50 -9.02 -16.38 9.36
CA GLY A 50 -9.03 -17.54 8.47
C GLY A 50 -8.34 -17.34 7.11
N PHE A 51 -7.69 -16.20 6.86
CA PHE A 51 -6.95 -15.97 5.62
C PHE A 51 -5.76 -16.95 5.51
N PRO A 52 -5.59 -17.69 4.39
CA PRO A 52 -4.62 -18.77 4.31
C PRO A 52 -3.19 -18.34 3.89
N GLY A 53 -3.08 -17.19 3.22
CA GLY A 53 -1.83 -16.68 2.64
C GLY A 53 -0.95 -15.93 3.63
N THR A 54 0.30 -15.72 3.26
CA THR A 54 1.27 -14.88 3.95
C THR A 54 1.09 -13.42 3.56
N ALA A 55 0.86 -13.19 2.27
CA ALA A 55 0.58 -11.92 1.62
C ALA A 55 -0.76 -12.00 0.86
N CYS A 56 -1.39 -10.87 0.60
CA CYS A 56 -2.42 -10.80 -0.43
C CYS A 56 -1.73 -10.55 -1.77
N ILE A 57 -2.04 -11.36 -2.78
CA ILE A 57 -1.45 -11.25 -4.12
C ILE A 57 -2.59 -11.10 -5.12
N SER A 58 -2.81 -9.86 -5.56
CA SER A 58 -3.97 -9.48 -6.36
C SER A 58 -3.53 -9.10 -7.77
N LEU A 59 -3.94 -9.89 -8.76
CA LEU A 59 -3.62 -9.65 -10.18
C LEU A 59 -4.73 -8.82 -10.83
N ASN A 60 -4.35 -7.84 -11.65
CA ASN A 60 -5.22 -7.15 -12.61
C ASN A 60 -6.57 -6.65 -12.04
N ASP A 61 -7.66 -7.40 -12.25
CA ASP A 61 -9.02 -7.08 -11.82
C ASP A 61 -9.32 -7.48 -10.36
N THR A 62 -8.38 -8.13 -9.69
CA THR A 62 -8.44 -8.41 -8.26
C THR A 62 -8.11 -7.13 -7.49
N ILE A 63 -9.11 -6.57 -6.80
CA ILE A 63 -8.98 -5.27 -6.13
C ILE A 63 -8.04 -5.36 -4.91
N ILE A 64 -8.36 -6.27 -3.97
CA ILE A 64 -7.60 -6.52 -2.73
C ILE A 64 -7.82 -7.98 -2.29
N HIS A 65 -7.03 -8.43 -1.32
CA HIS A 65 -7.18 -9.75 -0.67
C HIS A 65 -7.10 -10.96 -1.63
N GLY A 66 -6.39 -10.85 -2.74
CA GLY A 66 -6.12 -11.98 -3.62
C GLY A 66 -5.45 -13.12 -2.85
N ILE A 67 -6.11 -14.28 -2.80
CA ILE A 67 -5.61 -15.46 -2.10
C ILE A 67 -4.54 -16.13 -2.97
N PRO A 68 -3.31 -16.35 -2.46
CA PRO A 68 -2.29 -17.10 -3.18
C PRO A 68 -2.79 -18.48 -3.59
N SER A 69 -2.59 -18.83 -4.85
CA SER A 69 -3.14 -20.03 -5.49
C SER A 69 -2.11 -20.71 -6.37
N HIS A 70 -2.14 -22.05 -6.39
CA HIS A 70 -1.36 -22.86 -7.32
C HIS A 70 -1.87 -22.76 -8.77
N ASP A 71 -3.11 -22.32 -8.97
CA ASP A 71 -3.77 -22.30 -10.28
C ASP A 71 -3.67 -20.93 -10.97
N ILE A 72 -3.31 -19.87 -10.23
CA ILE A 72 -3.18 -18.52 -10.77
C ILE A 72 -1.71 -18.29 -11.14
N VAL A 73 -1.44 -18.32 -12.44
CA VAL A 73 -0.11 -18.09 -13.02
C VAL A 73 0.03 -16.65 -13.46
N ILE A 74 1.10 -15.99 -13.02
CA ILE A 74 1.48 -14.63 -13.40
C ILE A 74 1.99 -14.63 -14.85
N ARG A 75 1.49 -13.72 -15.68
CA ARG A 75 1.78 -13.64 -17.11
C ARG A 75 2.52 -12.36 -17.47
N PRO A 76 3.27 -12.35 -18.59
CA PRO A 76 3.79 -11.10 -19.13
C PRO A 76 2.66 -10.10 -19.41
N GLY A 77 2.81 -8.87 -18.95
CA GLY A 77 1.81 -7.81 -19.07
C GLY A 77 0.85 -7.70 -17.89
N ASP A 78 0.90 -8.61 -16.91
CA ASP A 78 0.10 -8.48 -15.68
C ASP A 78 0.62 -7.35 -14.78
N ILE A 79 -0.29 -6.79 -14.00
CA ILE A 79 0.04 -6.05 -12.78
C ILE A 79 -0.28 -6.91 -11.56
N VAL A 80 0.62 -6.89 -10.58
CA VAL A 80 0.52 -7.70 -9.36
C VAL A 80 0.63 -6.78 -8.16
N SER A 81 -0.48 -6.58 -7.45
CA SER A 81 -0.47 -5.96 -6.13
C SER A 81 -0.05 -6.98 -5.09
N ILE A 82 1.01 -6.67 -4.35
CA ILE A 82 1.45 -7.42 -3.19
C ILE A 82 1.13 -6.57 -1.96
N ASP A 83 0.38 -7.14 -1.04
CA ASP A 83 0.14 -6.58 0.30
C ASP A 83 0.78 -7.51 1.34
N THR A 84 1.66 -6.96 2.18
CA THR A 84 2.42 -7.71 3.18
C THR A 84 2.26 -7.12 4.55
N GLY A 85 2.12 -8.01 5.53
CA GLY A 85 2.24 -7.66 6.94
C GLY A 85 3.20 -8.60 7.67
N ALA A 86 4.13 -8.02 8.43
CA ALA A 86 5.06 -8.77 9.28
C ALA A 86 4.98 -8.32 10.75
N LYS A 87 5.02 -9.29 11.67
CA LYS A 87 5.13 -9.05 13.11
C LYS A 87 6.52 -9.41 13.61
N ILE A 88 7.12 -8.51 14.38
CA ILE A 88 8.37 -8.76 15.10
C ILE A 88 8.36 -7.96 16.40
N ASP A 89 8.87 -8.57 17.47
CA ASP A 89 8.94 -7.97 18.82
C ASP A 89 7.59 -7.42 19.32
N GLY A 90 6.49 -8.11 18.98
CA GLY A 90 5.13 -7.74 19.41
C GLY A 90 4.45 -6.63 18.59
N PHE A 91 5.12 -6.06 17.58
CA PHE A 91 4.57 -5.00 16.73
C PHE A 91 4.29 -5.50 15.31
N ASN A 92 3.26 -4.95 14.68
CA ASN A 92 2.89 -5.24 13.29
C ASN A 92 3.39 -4.13 12.37
N GLY A 93 3.95 -4.51 11.23
CA GLY A 93 4.10 -3.65 10.05
C GLY A 93 3.12 -4.09 8.97
N ASP A 94 2.77 -3.16 8.09
CA ASP A 94 1.77 -3.33 7.05
C ASP A 94 2.06 -2.36 5.88
N ASN A 95 2.07 -2.88 4.66
CA ASN A 95 2.37 -2.12 3.45
C ASN A 95 2.07 -2.93 2.18
N ALA A 96 1.66 -2.22 1.12
CA ALA A 96 1.39 -2.79 -0.19
C ALA A 96 2.03 -1.97 -1.32
N CYS A 97 2.28 -2.62 -2.46
CA CYS A 97 2.66 -1.98 -3.71
C CYS A 97 2.25 -2.85 -4.89
N THR A 98 1.96 -2.21 -6.02
CA THR A 98 1.70 -2.89 -7.29
C THR A 98 2.97 -2.92 -8.13
N TYR A 99 3.22 -4.05 -8.78
CA TYR A 99 4.36 -4.29 -9.65
C TYR A 99 3.89 -4.65 -11.06
N ALA A 100 4.61 -4.17 -12.07
CA ALA A 100 4.38 -4.53 -13.47
C ALA A 100 5.24 -5.74 -13.85
N VAL A 101 4.65 -6.73 -14.54
CA VAL A 101 5.37 -7.92 -15.00
C VAL A 101 5.77 -7.76 -16.46
N GLY A 102 6.99 -7.31 -16.68
CA GLY A 102 7.48 -6.97 -18.01
C GLY A 102 6.87 -5.67 -18.54
N LYS A 103 6.50 -5.65 -19.82
CA LYS A 103 5.90 -4.46 -20.45
C LYS A 103 4.38 -4.50 -20.27
N VAL A 104 3.83 -3.47 -19.62
CA VAL A 104 2.40 -3.26 -19.43
C VAL A 104 1.86 -2.17 -20.35
N ASP A 105 0.60 -2.29 -20.77
CA ASP A 105 -0.09 -1.29 -21.58
C ASP A 105 -0.29 0.03 -20.81
N LEU A 106 -0.46 1.15 -21.52
CA LEU A 106 -0.60 2.49 -20.91
C LEU A 106 -1.74 2.58 -19.88
N GLU A 107 -2.86 1.87 -20.11
CA GLU A 107 -3.98 1.80 -19.16
C GLU A 107 -3.62 1.02 -17.88
N ALA A 108 -2.71 0.04 -17.99
CA ALA A 108 -2.16 -0.73 -16.88
C ALA A 108 -0.93 -0.06 -16.25
N GLN A 109 -0.36 1.01 -16.83
CA GLN A 109 0.69 1.85 -16.24
C GLN A 109 0.19 2.73 -15.08
N ARG A 110 -0.78 2.24 -14.31
CA ARG A 110 -1.09 2.78 -12.96
C ARG A 110 -0.06 2.33 -11.91
N VAL A 111 1.18 2.13 -12.38
CA VAL A 111 2.40 1.66 -11.72
C VAL A 111 3.56 2.45 -12.33
N PRO A 112 4.69 2.62 -11.62
CA PRO A 112 5.56 3.81 -11.60
C PRO A 112 5.15 5.02 -12.49
N GLY A 113 4.64 6.08 -11.87
CA GLY A 113 4.16 7.31 -12.51
C GLY A 113 2.75 7.72 -12.09
N MET A 114 2.06 6.89 -11.29
CA MET A 114 0.74 7.19 -10.74
C MET A 114 0.84 8.26 -9.65
N THR A 115 -0.04 9.25 -9.67
CA THR A 115 -0.19 10.23 -8.59
C THR A 115 -1.55 10.06 -7.92
N ILE A 116 -1.56 9.88 -6.60
CA ILE A 116 -2.77 9.72 -5.78
C ILE A 116 -2.83 10.75 -4.65
N ALA A 117 -4.04 11.18 -4.29
CA ALA A 117 -4.27 11.88 -3.03
C ALA A 117 -4.41 10.85 -1.89
N ILE A 118 -3.74 11.10 -0.77
CA ILE A 118 -4.00 10.39 0.50
C ILE A 118 -4.49 11.46 1.47
N GLU A 119 -5.79 11.43 1.75
CA GLU A 119 -6.53 12.51 2.43
C GLU A 119 -7.35 12.02 3.65
N PRO A 120 -6.71 11.49 4.72
CA PRO A 120 -7.45 11.00 5.88
C PRO A 120 -8.18 12.11 6.64
N MET A 121 -9.48 11.92 6.87
CA MET A 121 -10.25 12.68 7.85
C MET A 121 -10.42 11.88 9.14
N ILE A 122 -10.08 12.48 10.28
CA ILE A 122 -10.21 11.86 11.62
C ILE A 122 -11.29 12.59 12.42
N CYS A 123 -12.21 11.82 13.01
CA CYS A 123 -13.28 12.30 13.87
C CYS A 123 -12.99 11.94 15.33
N GLN A 124 -13.32 12.83 16.27
CA GLN A 124 -12.97 12.67 17.69
C GLN A 124 -13.60 11.44 18.37
N TYR A 125 -14.85 11.09 18.03
CA TYR A 125 -15.59 10.03 18.72
C TYR A 125 -16.08 8.93 17.77
N ASP A 126 -17.00 9.23 16.85
CA ASP A 126 -17.55 8.29 15.86
C ASP A 126 -17.20 8.74 14.43
N CYS A 127 -17.09 7.80 13.49
CA CYS A 127 -16.84 8.07 12.06
C CYS A 127 -18.11 8.42 11.27
N LYS A 128 -19.30 8.38 11.90
CA LYS A 128 -20.57 8.72 11.25
C LYS A 128 -20.64 10.21 10.90
N ILE A 129 -21.12 10.47 9.69
CA ILE A 129 -21.25 11.82 9.14
C ILE A 129 -22.71 12.24 8.96
N THR A 130 -22.92 13.54 8.77
CA THR A 130 -24.17 14.14 8.26
C THR A 130 -23.84 15.18 7.19
N GLN A 131 -24.68 15.28 6.17
CA GLN A 131 -24.54 16.29 5.11
C GLN A 131 -25.52 17.44 5.36
N SER A 132 -25.03 18.66 5.23
CA SER A 132 -25.83 19.86 5.41
C SER A 132 -26.79 20.06 4.24
N LYS A 133 -27.81 20.90 4.44
CA LYS A 133 -28.83 21.21 3.41
C LYS A 133 -28.27 21.92 2.18
N ASP A 134 -27.04 22.43 2.25
CA ASP A 134 -26.33 23.02 1.11
C ASP A 134 -25.90 21.98 0.06
N GLY A 135 -25.96 20.69 0.37
CA GLY A 135 -25.57 19.61 -0.53
C GLY A 135 -24.07 19.35 -0.62
N TRP A 136 -23.26 20.01 0.21
CA TRP A 136 -21.79 19.94 0.15
C TRP A 136 -21.16 19.71 1.53
N THR A 137 -21.58 20.46 2.54
CA THR A 137 -20.89 20.49 3.83
C THR A 137 -21.13 19.20 4.60
N VAL A 138 -20.08 18.42 4.80
CA VAL A 138 -20.10 17.21 5.65
C VAL A 138 -19.61 17.55 7.05
N LYS A 139 -20.33 17.11 8.07
CA LYS A 139 -19.98 17.29 9.49
C LYS A 139 -20.01 15.95 10.22
N THR A 140 -19.31 15.89 11.35
CA THR A 140 -19.48 14.79 12.32
C THR A 140 -20.95 14.73 12.75
N LYS A 141 -21.51 13.52 12.82
CA LYS A 141 -22.91 13.35 13.22
C LYS A 141 -23.13 13.66 14.70
N ASP A 142 -22.11 13.49 15.52
CA ASP A 142 -22.12 13.70 16.97
C ASP A 142 -21.73 15.13 17.40
N GLY A 143 -21.32 16.00 16.47
CA GLY A 143 -20.87 17.36 16.76
C GLY A 143 -19.46 17.46 17.35
N GLY A 144 -18.71 16.35 17.44
CA GLY A 144 -17.31 16.33 17.86
C GLY A 144 -16.37 16.95 16.82
N LEU A 145 -15.12 17.18 17.22
CA LEU A 145 -14.11 17.74 16.32
C LEU A 145 -13.79 16.79 15.16
N ALA A 146 -13.47 17.37 14.01
CA ALA A 146 -12.89 16.68 12.86
C ALA A 146 -11.62 17.39 12.41
N ALA A 147 -10.63 16.61 11.97
CA ALA A 147 -9.40 17.09 11.37
C ALA A 147 -9.16 16.38 10.03
N HIS A 148 -8.47 17.04 9.11
CA HIS A 148 -8.15 16.53 7.80
C HIS A 148 -6.69 16.93 7.46
N PHE A 149 -5.96 16.01 6.84
CA PHE A 149 -4.67 16.23 6.21
C PHE A 149 -4.64 15.51 4.87
N GLU A 150 -4.00 16.10 3.85
CA GLU A 150 -3.92 15.53 2.51
C GLU A 150 -2.53 15.71 1.92
N HIS A 151 -2.06 14.75 1.14
CA HIS A 151 -1.00 14.99 0.16
C HIS A 151 -1.29 14.32 -1.19
N SER A 152 -0.78 14.93 -2.26
CA SER A 152 -0.60 14.24 -3.54
C SER A 152 0.73 13.48 -3.52
N ASN A 153 0.70 12.20 -3.85
CA ASN A 153 1.83 11.27 -3.77
C ASN A 153 2.06 10.66 -5.15
N ALA A 154 3.22 10.91 -5.75
CA ALA A 154 3.67 10.21 -6.94
C ALA A 154 4.34 8.88 -6.53
N ILE A 155 3.83 7.77 -7.04
CA ILE A 155 4.41 6.44 -6.88
C ILE A 155 5.40 6.24 -8.02
N LEU A 156 6.69 6.40 -7.75
CA LEU A 156 7.76 6.24 -8.73
C LEU A 156 8.35 4.83 -8.65
N LYS A 157 9.29 4.50 -9.54
CA LYS A 157 9.84 3.15 -9.66
C LYS A 157 10.58 2.68 -8.41
N ASP A 158 11.25 3.60 -7.74
CA ASP A 158 12.20 3.36 -6.66
C ASP A 158 11.82 4.04 -5.35
N HIS A 159 10.86 4.97 -5.38
CA HIS A 159 10.38 5.67 -4.19
C HIS A 159 8.97 6.24 -4.38
N THR A 160 8.39 6.74 -3.29
CA THR A 160 7.19 7.59 -3.32
C THR A 160 7.61 9.03 -3.05
N GLU A 161 7.22 9.93 -3.93
CA GLU A 161 7.44 11.36 -3.79
C GLU A 161 6.14 12.03 -3.33
N ILE A 162 6.19 12.75 -2.21
CA ILE A 162 5.06 13.57 -1.77
C ILE A 162 5.20 14.92 -2.47
N MET A 163 4.30 15.18 -3.43
CA MET A 163 4.37 16.30 -4.36
C MET A 163 3.92 17.63 -3.74
N THR A 164 3.28 17.58 -2.57
CA THR A 164 2.68 18.76 -1.93
C THR A 164 3.25 19.05 -0.54
N ARG A 165 4.51 18.69 -0.24
CA ARG A 165 5.18 18.89 1.08
C ARG A 165 5.35 20.35 1.57
N PHE A 166 4.88 21.36 0.82
CA PHE A 166 5.30 22.75 1.06
C PHE A 166 4.89 23.35 2.42
N TRP A 167 3.77 22.93 3.02
CA TRP A 167 3.27 23.55 4.25
C TRP A 167 3.78 22.90 5.54
N ASP A 168 4.31 21.67 5.47
CA ASP A 168 4.80 20.91 6.61
C ASP A 168 6.32 20.66 6.58
N ASP A 169 7.00 21.12 5.52
CA ASP A 169 8.46 21.16 5.44
C ASP A 169 9.02 22.28 6.33
N PRO A 170 9.76 21.95 7.41
CA PRO A 170 10.33 22.94 8.31
C PRO A 170 11.42 23.81 7.65
N ASP A 171 11.95 23.37 6.50
CA ASP A 171 13.00 24.07 5.74
C ASP A 171 12.43 24.86 4.54
N PHE A 172 11.10 24.92 4.37
CA PHE A 172 10.47 25.66 3.28
C PHE A 172 10.73 27.17 3.36
N ASP A 173 11.36 27.71 2.32
CA ASP A 173 11.61 29.14 2.16
C ASP A 173 10.84 29.68 0.93
N PRO A 174 9.74 30.43 1.13
CA PRO A 174 8.93 30.94 0.04
C PRO A 174 9.69 31.92 -0.88
N GLU A 175 10.77 32.53 -0.42
CA GLU A 175 11.58 33.45 -1.23
C GLU A 175 12.50 32.72 -2.21
N LYS A 176 12.84 31.45 -1.92
CA LYS A 176 13.70 30.60 -2.76
C LYS A 176 12.92 29.57 -3.57
N PHE A 177 11.60 29.50 -3.38
CA PHE A 177 10.76 28.53 -4.04
C PHE A 177 10.71 28.75 -5.57
N SER A 178 10.90 27.68 -6.33
CA SER A 178 10.74 27.68 -7.79
C SER A 178 10.08 26.38 -8.24
N LEU A 179 9.15 26.48 -9.20
CA LEU A 179 8.50 25.34 -9.88
C LEU A 179 9.40 24.71 -10.99
N LYS A 180 10.68 25.04 -11.00
CA LYS A 180 11.62 24.67 -12.07
C LYS A 180 12.38 23.39 -11.77
#